data_AF-A0A2G8S874-F1
#
_entry.id   AF-A0A2G8S874-F1
#
_cell.length_a   1.000
_cell.length_b   1.000
_cell.length_c   1.000
_cell.angle_alpha   90.00
_cell.angle_beta   90.00
_cell.angle_gamma   90.00
#
_symmetry.space_group_name_H-M   'P 1'
#
loop_
_entity.id
_entity.type
_entity.pdbx_description
1 polymer ?
#
loop_
_entity_poly.entity_id
_entity_poly.type
_entity_poly.pdbx_seq_one_letter_code
_entity_poly.pdbx_strand_id
1 'polypeptide(L)'
;MEAMHALFPVPMRALSRVLYGRDDYWKMSTPSHIMKLSNEELSMIFAEVVHLGHTFSAPDPLAATTLSHVCRRWHAITVSTSSLWAHISNVPHPAVNQYLSRSRKRLLNIRLEFNPLHTMSVSAALSVIKHAHRCKELHWIDESPGCVLNVSAFARMARFPVLEVLELASRTVICPSESEPLNEPSSLHSAETELYPVLRDLTLCQIHPKVLCPVLKPRLRKLTLKDLPTAGRFCVSHLFSLLRECPHLDTLELTRATPIIDVQPVIGRSHHTSQLLPVPYAWRPTLPIKNLVLNGVPTTDLWRIFRLLDMPALETLSHLVPSHIQEPRWPHTFGDQYTDQVPEIPIEVPQLQCLTLEYDILDPFRPFPQLAHVLFPNLAELRITYTHRASRWDHDSAHLDSSERAPFPPSLFQPLFRQPAFTTLRTLHLAHARIDVPLMCEFLQHALPALDCLSLEDCVGAGPLVCALGSPASFDVCLHGHGHPLPPSSYEVEEEYEDEDEEGRTIVITQTRTRTRATAEWLGLRVRTLVLVGCADVRIDCLRKLIATRAAAAMGVHDVTPGRSWSKFRLKEDKAVRGWTPCRIETVCVERCVMVTEGGVNMLRSLAGAPEFRARDGREQYA
;
A
#
# COMPACT_ATOMS: atom_id res chain seq x y z
N MET A 1 18.13 21.97 -13.90
CA MET A 1 18.22 20.81 -12.98
C MET A 1 19.61 20.23 -12.90
N GLU A 2 20.28 19.83 -13.99
CA GLU A 2 21.68 19.37 -13.94
C GLU A 2 22.65 20.43 -13.40
N ALA A 3 22.45 21.71 -13.73
CA ALA A 3 23.20 22.82 -13.13
C ALA A 3 22.91 23.04 -11.62
N MET A 4 21.74 22.63 -11.11
CA MET A 4 21.41 22.70 -9.68
C MET A 4 22.07 21.56 -8.90
N HIS A 5 22.12 20.35 -9.47
CA HIS A 5 22.86 19.23 -8.88
C HIS A 5 24.37 19.49 -8.84
N ALA A 6 24.92 20.18 -9.85
CA ALA A 6 26.33 20.59 -9.86
C ALA A 6 26.65 21.72 -8.85
N LEU A 7 25.68 22.59 -8.53
CA LEU A 7 25.86 23.68 -7.58
C LEU A 7 25.55 23.29 -6.11
N PHE A 8 24.78 22.23 -5.89
CA PHE A 8 24.37 21.77 -4.56
C PHE A 8 24.40 20.24 -4.42
N PRO A 9 25.56 19.58 -4.43
CA PRO A 9 25.66 18.13 -4.21
C PRO A 9 25.52 17.74 -2.73
N VAL A 10 25.11 18.66 -1.84
CA VAL A 10 25.22 18.46 -0.40
C VAL A 10 23.88 18.69 0.30
N PRO A 11 23.42 17.78 1.19
CA PRO A 11 22.18 17.96 1.93
C PRO A 11 22.18 19.29 2.72
N MET A 12 21.01 19.90 2.92
CA MET A 12 20.80 21.17 3.67
C MET A 12 21.56 21.29 5.00
N ARG A 13 21.90 20.17 5.65
CA ARG A 13 22.82 20.13 6.82
C ARG A 13 24.23 20.69 6.54
N ALA A 14 24.64 20.78 5.28
CA ALA A 14 25.89 21.41 4.88
C ALA A 14 25.75 22.90 4.54
N LEU A 15 24.57 23.39 4.13
CA LEU A 15 24.33 24.84 4.09
C LEU A 15 24.38 25.42 5.51
N SER A 16 23.93 24.68 6.53
CA SER A 16 24.14 25.08 7.92
C SER A 16 25.61 24.94 8.38
N ARG A 17 26.39 23.96 7.88
CA ARG A 17 27.86 23.90 8.14
C ARG A 17 28.63 25.01 7.43
N VAL A 18 28.24 25.35 6.20
CA VAL A 18 28.73 26.51 5.44
C VAL A 18 28.35 27.79 6.18
N LEU A 19 27.19 27.89 6.83
CA LEU A 19 26.82 29.12 7.54
C LEU A 19 27.27 29.18 9.02
N TYR A 20 27.60 28.06 9.68
CA TYR A 20 27.83 27.99 11.13
C TYR A 20 29.02 27.13 11.63
N GLY A 21 29.96 26.65 10.82
CA GLY A 21 31.10 25.92 11.42
C GLY A 21 32.35 25.59 10.57
N ARG A 22 33.49 26.06 11.12
CA ARG A 22 34.92 25.77 10.86
C ARG A 22 35.57 26.38 9.61
N ASP A 23 36.57 27.22 9.88
CA ASP A 23 37.26 28.18 9.01
C ASP A 23 38.03 27.62 7.79
N ASP A 24 38.04 26.31 7.55
CA ASP A 24 39.00 25.73 6.59
C ASP A 24 38.43 25.30 5.23
N TYR A 25 37.11 25.38 5.00
CA TYR A 25 36.49 24.93 3.73
C TYR A 25 36.22 26.05 2.70
N TRP A 26 36.54 27.31 2.98
CA TRP A 26 36.24 28.44 2.09
C TRP A 26 37.23 28.66 0.95
N LYS A 27 38.33 27.91 0.89
CA LYS A 27 39.39 28.12 -0.11
C LYS A 27 39.17 27.40 -1.45
N MET A 28 38.07 26.68 -1.65
CA MET A 28 37.76 26.04 -2.94
C MET A 28 36.35 26.38 -3.43
N SER A 29 36.23 27.53 -4.08
CA SER A 29 35.48 27.79 -5.33
C SER A 29 35.11 29.26 -5.43
N THR A 30 35.30 29.86 -6.60
CA THR A 30 35.17 31.30 -6.82
C THR A 30 33.82 31.86 -6.36
N PRO A 31 33.75 33.03 -5.70
CA PRO A 31 32.51 33.76 -5.37
C PRO A 31 31.67 34.23 -6.59
N SER A 32 31.88 33.69 -7.79
CA SER A 32 31.62 34.37 -9.06
C SER A 32 30.40 33.89 -9.86
N HIS A 33 29.77 32.76 -9.55
CA HIS A 33 28.64 32.25 -10.35
C HIS A 33 27.27 32.63 -9.79
N ILE A 34 27.05 32.52 -8.49
CA ILE A 34 25.78 32.92 -7.85
C ILE A 34 25.53 34.43 -7.99
N MET A 35 26.59 35.24 -7.93
CA MET A 35 26.47 36.69 -8.10
C MET A 35 26.10 37.11 -9.54
N LYS A 36 26.35 36.24 -10.54
CA LYS A 36 25.98 36.48 -11.94
C LYS A 36 24.51 36.16 -12.25
N LEU A 37 23.85 35.37 -11.40
CA LEU A 37 22.43 35.09 -11.55
C LEU A 37 21.63 36.39 -11.40
N SER A 38 20.58 36.54 -12.19
CA SER A 38 19.57 37.60 -12.05
C SER A 38 18.78 37.46 -10.75
N ASN A 39 18.04 38.50 -10.36
CA ASN A 39 17.21 38.44 -9.16
C ASN A 39 16.05 37.45 -9.33
N GLU A 40 15.55 37.32 -10.56
CA GLU A 40 14.51 36.39 -10.96
C GLU A 40 15.00 34.94 -10.80
N GLU A 41 16.18 34.61 -11.33
CA GLU A 41 16.78 33.27 -11.18
C GLU A 41 17.02 32.92 -9.71
N LEU A 42 17.58 33.86 -8.94
CA LEU A 42 17.76 33.67 -7.49
C LEU A 42 16.42 33.48 -6.77
N SER A 43 15.37 34.22 -7.16
CA SER A 43 14.05 34.07 -6.55
C SER A 43 13.41 32.70 -6.84
N MET A 44 13.63 32.15 -8.04
CA MET A 44 13.18 30.79 -8.39
C MET A 44 13.95 29.74 -7.59
N ILE A 45 15.27 29.90 -7.47
CA ILE A 45 16.10 29.00 -6.64
C ILE A 45 15.64 29.07 -5.17
N PHE A 46 15.38 30.25 -4.64
CA PHE A 46 14.88 30.42 -3.27
C PHE A 46 13.52 29.77 -3.09
N ALA A 47 12.62 29.92 -4.06
CA ALA A 47 11.30 29.29 -4.02
C ALA A 47 11.44 27.77 -4.00
N GLU A 48 12.32 27.22 -4.83
CA GLU A 48 12.59 25.80 -4.85
C GLU A 48 13.19 25.32 -3.51
N VAL A 49 14.12 26.05 -2.90
CA VAL A 49 14.67 25.71 -1.57
C VAL A 49 13.59 25.72 -0.48
N VAL A 50 12.71 26.72 -0.49
CA VAL A 50 11.61 26.83 0.49
C VAL A 50 10.55 25.75 0.25
N HIS A 51 10.21 25.44 -1.02
CA HIS A 51 9.15 24.51 -1.37
C HIS A 51 9.60 23.04 -1.31
N LEU A 52 10.82 22.71 -1.75
CA LEU A 52 11.36 21.35 -1.68
C LEU A 52 11.44 20.84 -0.25
N GLY A 53 11.60 21.75 0.73
CA GLY A 53 11.53 21.40 2.14
C GLY A 53 10.28 20.59 2.50
N HIS A 54 9.15 20.77 1.81
CA HIS A 54 7.92 20.00 2.05
C HIS A 54 8.01 18.54 1.60
N THR A 55 8.89 18.21 0.66
CA THR A 55 9.13 16.82 0.21
C THR A 55 10.09 16.07 1.13
N PHE A 56 10.92 16.79 1.89
CA PHE A 56 11.85 16.19 2.84
C PHE A 56 11.21 16.08 4.23
N SER A 57 11.62 15.05 4.97
CA SER A 57 11.02 14.70 6.27
C SER A 57 11.20 15.77 7.39
N ALA A 58 11.91 16.88 7.13
CA ALA A 58 12.07 18.01 8.03
C ALA A 58 12.50 19.29 7.26
N PRO A 59 11.55 20.07 6.68
CA PRO A 59 11.87 21.39 6.13
C PRO A 59 12.52 22.28 7.19
N ASP A 60 13.48 23.13 6.80
CA ASP A 60 13.89 24.24 7.67
C ASP A 60 12.71 25.22 7.78
N PRO A 61 12.05 25.33 8.95
CA PRO A 61 10.90 26.21 9.12
C PRO A 61 11.25 27.68 8.86
N LEU A 62 12.52 28.04 9.01
CA LEU A 62 13.02 29.40 8.88
C LEU A 62 13.71 29.67 7.54
N ALA A 63 13.58 28.80 6.53
CA ALA A 63 14.31 28.92 5.25
C ALA A 63 14.24 30.33 4.63
N ALA A 64 13.04 30.93 4.52
CA ALA A 64 12.88 32.30 4.03
C ALA A 64 13.57 33.35 4.92
N THR A 65 13.54 33.15 6.24
CA THR A 65 14.26 34.01 7.19
C THR A 65 15.77 33.85 7.02
N THR A 66 16.28 32.62 6.99
CA THR A 66 17.70 32.30 6.76
C THR A 66 18.21 32.93 5.47
N LEU A 67 17.48 32.79 4.36
CA LEU A 67 17.81 33.41 3.07
C LEU A 67 17.89 34.94 3.17
N SER A 68 17.02 35.55 3.98
CA SER A 68 17.04 37.01 4.18
C SER A 68 18.24 37.51 4.99
N HIS A 69 18.98 36.63 5.67
CA HIS A 69 20.15 36.99 6.48
C HIS A 69 21.50 36.71 5.81
N VAL A 70 21.53 36.13 4.61
CA VAL A 70 22.80 35.77 3.92
C VAL A 70 23.59 37.00 3.46
N CYS A 71 22.97 37.89 2.69
CA CYS A 71 23.57 39.16 2.27
C CYS A 71 22.49 40.20 1.92
N ARG A 72 22.85 41.47 1.75
CA ARG A 72 21.89 42.55 1.43
C ARG A 72 21.06 42.28 0.16
N ARG A 73 21.70 41.69 -0.86
CA ARG A 73 21.01 41.34 -2.12
C ARG A 73 19.96 40.26 -1.89
N TRP A 74 20.33 39.19 -1.19
CA TRP A 74 19.42 38.10 -0.87
C TRP A 74 18.29 38.58 0.05
N HIS A 75 18.59 39.42 1.04
CA HIS A 75 17.56 40.10 1.84
C HIS A 75 16.54 40.82 0.95
N ALA A 76 17.00 41.69 0.04
CA ALA A 76 16.13 42.45 -0.83
C ALA A 76 15.24 41.54 -1.70
N ILE A 77 15.84 40.53 -2.32
CA ILE A 77 15.11 39.53 -3.12
C ILE A 77 14.08 38.82 -2.24
N THR A 78 14.51 38.22 -1.14
CA THR A 78 13.65 37.40 -0.27
C THR A 78 12.48 38.21 0.29
N VAL A 79 12.71 39.44 0.76
CA VAL A 79 11.64 40.31 1.28
C VAL A 79 10.70 40.79 0.17
N SER A 80 11.18 40.97 -1.07
CA SER A 80 10.35 41.38 -2.21
C SER A 80 9.51 40.23 -2.77
N THR A 81 9.97 38.99 -2.64
CA THR A 81 9.34 37.80 -3.22
C THR A 81 8.30 37.20 -2.27
N SER A 82 7.07 37.70 -2.38
CA SER A 82 5.92 37.25 -1.54
C SER A 82 5.66 35.74 -1.53
N SER A 83 5.98 35.00 -2.59
CA SER A 83 5.76 33.53 -2.64
C SER A 83 6.61 32.79 -1.61
N LEU A 84 7.81 33.26 -1.28
CA LEU A 84 8.67 32.64 -0.27
C LEU A 84 8.07 32.68 1.14
N TRP A 85 7.17 33.63 1.39
CA TRP A 85 6.49 33.82 2.68
C TRP A 85 5.10 33.18 2.72
N ALA A 86 4.61 32.69 1.59
CA ALA A 86 3.29 32.10 1.46
C ALA A 86 3.24 30.62 1.95
N HIS A 87 4.41 30.00 2.03
CA HIS A 87 4.62 28.67 2.59
C HIS A 87 5.04 28.80 4.05
N ILE A 88 4.15 28.44 4.97
CA ILE A 88 4.35 28.57 6.41
C ILE A 88 4.42 27.17 6.98
N SER A 89 5.62 26.69 7.35
CA SER A 89 5.80 25.34 7.89
C SER A 89 6.49 25.40 9.25
N ASN A 90 5.81 24.98 10.32
CA ASN A 90 6.36 24.84 11.69
C ASN A 90 7.19 26.05 12.19
N VAL A 91 6.81 27.26 11.77
CA VAL A 91 7.46 28.49 12.24
C VAL A 91 7.08 28.77 13.69
N PRO A 92 7.95 29.39 14.49
CA PRO A 92 7.58 29.89 15.81
C PRO A 92 6.36 30.82 15.71
N HIS A 93 5.43 30.70 16.67
CA HIS A 93 4.19 31.51 16.71
C HIS A 93 4.36 33.01 16.36
N PRO A 94 5.31 33.77 16.94
CA PRO A 94 5.44 35.19 16.61
C PRO A 94 5.82 35.44 15.13
N ALA A 95 6.48 34.47 14.49
CA ALA A 95 6.84 34.56 13.08
C ALA A 95 5.65 34.29 12.14
N VAL A 96 4.59 33.59 12.58
CA VAL A 96 3.40 33.31 11.75
C VAL A 96 2.82 34.62 11.18
N ASN A 97 2.64 35.63 12.03
CA ASN A 97 2.12 36.94 11.60
C ASN A 97 3.05 37.67 10.62
N GLN A 98 4.37 37.49 10.77
CA GLN A 98 5.35 38.05 9.85
C GLN A 98 5.25 37.38 8.47
N TYR A 99 5.08 36.07 8.41
CA TYR A 99 4.90 35.35 7.15
C TYR A 99 3.55 35.71 6.50
N LEU A 100 2.46 35.70 7.28
CA LEU A 100 1.13 36.10 6.81
C LEU A 100 1.13 37.52 6.23
N SER A 101 1.79 38.48 6.87
CA SER A 101 1.91 39.85 6.34
C SER A 101 2.79 39.95 5.09
N ARG A 102 3.94 39.27 5.04
CA ARG A 102 4.87 39.31 3.90
C ARG A 102 4.37 38.56 2.66
N SER A 103 3.49 37.56 2.83
CA SER A 103 2.87 36.83 1.73
C SER A 103 1.90 37.67 0.86
N ARG A 104 1.48 38.84 1.35
CA ARG A 104 0.65 39.86 0.64
C ARG A 104 -0.68 39.37 0.09
N LYS A 105 -0.75 38.93 -1.18
CA LYS A 105 -1.98 38.45 -1.85
C LYS A 105 -1.82 37.02 -2.38
N ARG A 106 -0.70 36.36 -2.10
CA ARG A 106 -0.42 35.00 -2.57
C ARG A 106 -1.32 33.98 -1.88
N LEU A 107 -1.64 32.89 -2.56
CA LEU A 107 -2.30 31.76 -1.92
C LEU A 107 -1.37 31.15 -0.85
N LEU A 108 -1.93 30.77 0.29
CA LEU A 108 -1.20 30.32 1.45
C LEU A 108 -1.26 28.80 1.57
N ASN A 109 -0.09 28.20 1.82
CA ASN A 109 0.06 26.80 2.18
C ASN A 109 0.64 26.76 3.60
N ILE A 110 -0.18 26.34 4.56
CA ILE A 110 0.13 26.44 5.99
C ILE A 110 0.20 25.04 6.57
N ARG A 111 1.33 24.71 7.19
CA ARG A 111 1.54 23.52 8.02
C ARG A 111 2.05 23.95 9.38
N LEU A 112 1.26 23.73 10.42
CA LEU A 112 1.61 24.10 11.78
C LEU A 112 1.38 22.93 12.72
N GLU A 113 2.43 22.55 13.43
CA GLU A 113 2.43 21.51 14.46
C GLU A 113 2.63 22.17 15.83
N PHE A 114 1.67 21.95 16.74
CA PHE A 114 1.70 22.44 18.10
C PHE A 114 1.85 21.28 19.08
N ASN A 115 2.87 21.34 19.93
CA ASN A 115 3.06 20.39 21.01
C ASN A 115 2.16 20.73 22.21
N PRO A 116 2.05 19.84 23.21
CA PRO A 116 1.23 20.06 24.39
C PRO A 116 1.63 21.28 25.25
N LEU A 117 2.84 21.81 25.06
CA LEU A 117 3.38 22.93 25.82
C LEU A 117 3.10 24.29 25.14
N HIS A 118 2.65 24.31 23.89
CA HIS A 118 2.41 25.54 23.14
C HIS A 118 1.07 26.19 23.54
N THR A 119 1.13 27.23 24.37
CA THR A 119 -0.05 28.03 24.78
C THR A 119 -0.56 28.99 23.71
N MET A 120 0.21 29.20 22.63
CA MET A 120 -0.07 30.22 21.62
C MET A 120 -0.82 29.70 20.38
N SER A 121 -1.22 28.43 20.35
CA SER A 121 -1.94 27.81 19.22
C SER A 121 -3.20 28.59 18.85
N VAL A 122 -3.97 29.04 19.84
CA VAL A 122 -5.19 29.84 19.65
C VAL A 122 -4.92 31.16 18.95
N SER A 123 -3.88 31.88 19.36
CA SER A 123 -3.51 33.14 18.72
C SER A 123 -3.05 32.93 17.27
N ALA A 124 -2.34 31.82 16.98
CA ALA A 124 -2.01 31.44 15.61
C ALA A 124 -3.26 31.12 14.78
N ALA A 125 -4.20 30.33 15.32
CA ALA A 125 -5.44 29.96 14.63
C ALA A 125 -6.23 31.22 14.25
N LEU A 126 -6.43 32.15 15.20
CA LEU A 126 -7.08 33.44 14.95
C LEU A 126 -6.36 34.26 13.87
N SER A 127 -5.04 34.20 13.83
CA SER A 127 -4.23 34.88 12.80
C SER A 127 -4.45 34.24 11.42
N VAL A 128 -4.45 32.91 11.34
CA VAL A 128 -4.75 32.17 10.09
C VAL A 128 -6.17 32.46 9.60
N ILE A 129 -7.16 32.46 10.50
CA ILE A 129 -8.57 32.72 10.19
C ILE A 129 -8.76 34.10 9.52
N LYS A 130 -8.04 35.13 9.98
CA LYS A 130 -8.06 36.47 9.34
C LYS A 130 -7.61 36.44 7.87
N HIS A 131 -6.82 35.44 7.49
CA HIS A 131 -6.30 35.24 6.13
C HIS A 131 -6.93 34.03 5.41
N ALA A 132 -8.03 33.47 5.92
CA ALA A 132 -8.68 32.27 5.39
C ALA A 132 -9.06 32.37 3.90
N HIS A 133 -9.41 33.57 3.41
CA HIS A 133 -9.77 33.85 2.01
C HIS A 133 -8.67 33.54 0.97
N ARG A 134 -7.42 33.35 1.41
CA ARG A 134 -6.27 33.01 0.57
C ARG A 134 -5.67 31.65 0.91
N CYS A 135 -6.17 30.96 1.93
CA CYS A 135 -5.61 29.70 2.38
C CYS A 135 -6.05 28.58 1.45
N LYS A 136 -5.09 27.99 0.73
CA LYS A 136 -5.27 26.93 -0.25
C LYS A 136 -5.07 25.56 0.39
N GLU A 137 -4.05 25.42 1.23
CA GLU A 137 -3.72 24.19 1.95
C GLU A 137 -3.53 24.53 3.43
N LEU A 138 -4.20 23.77 4.32
CA LEU A 138 -4.11 23.92 5.76
C LEU A 138 -3.89 22.56 6.42
N HIS A 139 -2.69 22.35 6.96
CA HIS A 139 -2.31 21.22 7.78
C HIS A 139 -2.11 21.70 9.21
N TRP A 140 -3.07 21.40 10.09
CA TRP A 140 -3.09 21.86 11.47
C TRP A 140 -3.06 20.66 12.42
N ILE A 141 -1.91 20.42 13.02
CA ILE A 141 -1.69 19.34 13.97
C ILE A 141 -1.52 19.99 15.34
N ASP A 142 -2.47 19.78 16.25
CA ASP A 142 -2.52 20.53 17.50
C ASP A 142 -2.74 19.62 18.69
N GLU A 143 -1.65 19.39 19.42
CA GLU A 143 -1.65 18.64 20.68
C GLU A 143 -1.77 19.54 21.90
N SER A 144 -1.91 20.86 21.70
CA SER A 144 -2.04 21.82 22.80
C SER A 144 -3.42 21.75 23.45
N PRO A 145 -3.58 22.26 24.69
CA PRO A 145 -4.88 22.38 25.34
C PRO A 145 -5.90 23.23 24.54
N GLY A 146 -5.44 24.06 23.61
CA GLY A 146 -6.28 24.90 22.75
C GLY A 146 -6.87 24.20 21.52
N CYS A 147 -6.55 22.92 21.28
CA CYS A 147 -6.91 22.22 20.05
C CYS A 147 -8.42 22.22 19.77
N VAL A 148 -9.26 21.97 20.79
CA VAL A 148 -10.73 21.96 20.68
C VAL A 148 -11.27 23.31 20.23
N LEU A 149 -10.73 24.40 20.81
CA LEU A 149 -11.11 25.77 20.44
C LEU A 149 -10.68 26.08 19.01
N ASN A 150 -9.48 25.66 18.60
CA ASN A 150 -8.95 25.91 17.27
C ASN A 150 -9.75 25.17 16.19
N VAL A 151 -10.03 23.88 16.39
CA VAL A 151 -10.87 23.09 15.49
C VAL A 151 -12.27 23.66 15.39
N SER A 152 -12.87 24.06 16.52
CA SER A 152 -14.17 24.73 16.54
C SER A 152 -14.15 26.08 15.80
N ALA A 153 -13.06 26.85 15.94
CA ALA A 153 -12.90 28.13 15.26
C ALA A 153 -12.78 27.94 13.73
N PHE A 154 -12.03 26.94 13.26
CA PHE A 154 -12.00 26.60 11.84
C PHE A 154 -13.36 26.13 11.33
N ALA A 155 -14.06 25.29 12.10
CA ALA A 155 -15.37 24.75 11.74
C ALA A 155 -16.49 25.79 11.67
N ARG A 156 -16.42 26.88 12.44
CA ARG A 156 -17.56 27.80 12.62
C ARG A 156 -17.30 29.25 12.23
N MET A 157 -16.08 29.77 12.45
CA MET A 157 -15.81 31.21 12.34
C MET A 157 -15.26 31.63 10.98
N ALA A 158 -14.62 30.70 10.28
CA ALA A 158 -13.80 31.02 9.11
C ALA A 158 -14.46 30.56 7.81
N ARG A 159 -14.41 31.41 6.79
CA ARG A 159 -14.73 31.02 5.42
C ARG A 159 -13.44 30.83 4.64
N PHE A 160 -13.29 29.66 4.07
CA PHE A 160 -12.11 29.20 3.36
C PHE A 160 -12.48 28.96 1.87
N PRO A 161 -12.74 30.04 1.10
CA PRO A 161 -13.29 29.96 -0.25
C PRO A 161 -12.36 29.29 -1.28
N VAL A 162 -11.07 29.24 -1.01
CA VAL A 162 -10.05 28.69 -1.91
C VAL A 162 -9.32 27.47 -1.33
N LEU A 163 -9.78 26.93 -0.20
CA LEU A 163 -9.14 25.82 0.48
C LEU A 163 -9.45 24.50 -0.23
N GLU A 164 -8.39 23.88 -0.77
CA GLU A 164 -8.44 22.62 -1.50
C GLU A 164 -8.07 21.43 -0.62
N VAL A 165 -7.16 21.62 0.35
CA VAL A 165 -6.67 20.57 1.26
C VAL A 165 -6.80 21.03 2.71
N LEU A 166 -7.48 20.22 3.53
CA LEU A 166 -7.62 20.43 4.96
C LEU A 166 -7.20 19.16 5.71
N GLU A 167 -6.15 19.27 6.52
CA GLU A 167 -5.75 18.26 7.48
C GLU A 167 -5.84 18.83 8.89
N LEU A 168 -6.65 18.19 9.74
CA LEU A 168 -6.76 18.53 11.15
C LEU A 168 -6.40 17.30 11.97
N ALA A 169 -5.50 17.48 12.94
CA ALA A 169 -5.12 16.43 13.87
C ALA A 169 -5.11 16.95 15.31
N SER A 170 -5.54 16.08 16.23
CA SER A 170 -5.54 16.35 17.66
C SER A 170 -4.94 15.16 18.43
N ARG A 171 -4.44 15.43 19.64
CA ARG A 171 -3.99 14.39 20.59
C ARG A 171 -5.15 13.78 21.40
N THR A 172 -6.24 14.52 21.52
CA THR A 172 -7.47 14.07 22.18
C THR A 172 -8.59 14.03 21.17
N VAL A 173 -9.51 13.10 21.38
CA VAL A 173 -10.58 12.83 20.44
C VAL A 173 -11.63 13.91 20.55
N ILE A 174 -11.72 14.78 19.55
CA ILE A 174 -12.65 15.90 19.57
C ILE A 174 -14.02 15.39 19.11
N CYS A 175 -14.96 15.35 20.05
CA CYS A 175 -16.34 14.92 19.79
C CYS A 175 -17.29 16.13 19.68
N PRO A 176 -18.44 15.99 18.98
CA PRO A 176 -19.39 17.10 18.82
C PRO A 176 -19.94 17.66 20.15
N SER A 177 -20.03 16.82 21.18
CA SER A 177 -20.49 17.21 22.53
C SER A 177 -19.51 18.13 23.25
N GLU A 178 -18.21 18.04 22.95
CA GLU A 178 -17.18 18.90 23.55
C GLU A 178 -17.10 20.25 22.84
N SER A 179 -17.52 20.29 21.56
CA SER A 179 -17.74 21.53 20.82
C SER A 179 -19.10 22.14 21.18
N GLU A 180 -19.36 22.41 22.46
CA GLU A 180 -20.58 23.13 22.83
C GLU A 180 -20.66 24.43 21.99
N PRO A 181 -21.86 24.78 21.50
CA PRO A 181 -22.04 26.03 20.79
C PRO A 181 -21.68 27.16 21.75
N LEU A 182 -20.57 27.85 21.47
CA LEU A 182 -20.25 29.15 22.07
C LEU A 182 -21.40 30.09 21.71
N ASN A 183 -22.49 30.06 22.49
CA ASN A 183 -23.69 30.87 22.37
C ASN A 183 -24.04 31.19 20.92
N GLU A 184 -24.49 30.21 20.14
CA GLU A 184 -25.00 30.48 18.80
C GLU A 184 -26.15 31.49 18.89
N PRO A 185 -26.03 32.69 18.29
CA PRO A 185 -27.14 33.63 18.25
C PRO A 185 -28.26 32.97 17.44
N SER A 186 -29.32 32.54 18.12
CA SER A 186 -30.38 31.63 17.64
C SER A 186 -31.28 32.21 16.52
N SER A 187 -30.82 33.19 15.75
CA SER A 187 -31.65 33.99 14.84
C SER A 187 -31.05 34.23 13.44
N LEU A 188 -29.89 33.66 13.10
CA LEU A 188 -29.30 33.81 11.77
C LEU A 188 -29.28 32.48 11.00
N HIS A 189 -30.46 31.95 10.68
CA HIS A 189 -30.70 30.99 9.59
C HIS A 189 -30.47 31.61 8.19
N SER A 190 -29.56 32.59 8.09
CA SER A 190 -29.20 33.24 6.84
C SER A 190 -28.39 32.26 5.98
N ALA A 191 -29.08 31.62 5.04
CA ALA A 191 -28.58 30.94 3.83
C ALA A 191 -27.23 30.24 3.98
N GLU A 192 -27.28 28.92 4.18
CA GLU A 192 -26.27 27.87 3.96
C GLU A 192 -24.99 28.33 3.23
N THR A 193 -24.18 29.18 3.88
CA THR A 193 -23.00 29.70 3.20
C THR A 193 -21.91 28.66 3.35
N GLU A 194 -21.59 28.07 2.22
CA GLU A 194 -20.56 27.06 2.08
C GLU A 194 -19.21 27.48 2.70
N LEU A 195 -18.77 26.81 3.78
CA LEU A 195 -17.49 27.12 4.46
C LEU A 195 -16.25 26.82 3.60
N TYR A 196 -16.28 25.70 2.87
CA TYR A 196 -15.15 25.15 2.11
C TYR A 196 -15.52 24.80 0.64
N PRO A 197 -16.01 25.74 -0.19
CA PRO A 197 -16.68 25.43 -1.46
C PRO A 197 -15.81 24.65 -2.49
N VAL A 198 -14.48 24.67 -2.34
CA VAL A 198 -13.55 24.02 -3.28
C VAL A 198 -12.74 22.88 -2.63
N LEU A 199 -13.09 22.43 -1.43
CA LEU A 199 -12.38 21.39 -0.71
C LEU A 199 -12.40 20.07 -1.49
N ARG A 200 -11.22 19.48 -1.70
CA ARG A 200 -11.01 18.22 -2.41
C ARG A 200 -10.50 17.13 -1.48
N ASP A 201 -9.60 17.49 -0.57
CA ASP A 201 -8.93 16.52 0.30
C ASP A 201 -9.16 16.91 1.76
N LEU A 202 -9.76 15.99 2.52
CA LEU A 202 -10.02 16.15 3.96
C LEU A 202 -9.39 15.02 4.75
N THR A 203 -8.48 15.36 5.66
CA THR A 203 -7.88 14.43 6.62
C THR A 203 -8.24 14.84 8.04
N LEU A 204 -8.82 13.92 8.80
CA LEU A 204 -9.19 14.12 10.20
C LEU A 204 -8.52 13.05 11.06
N CYS A 205 -7.62 13.44 11.96
CA CYS A 205 -6.98 12.55 12.91
C CYS A 205 -7.48 12.85 14.32
N GLN A 206 -8.15 11.87 14.96
CA GLN A 206 -8.80 12.03 16.26
C GLN A 206 -9.84 13.16 16.31
N ILE A 207 -10.49 13.48 15.19
CA ILE A 207 -11.53 14.51 15.11
C ILE A 207 -12.77 13.90 14.49
N HIS A 208 -13.88 13.89 15.22
CA HIS A 208 -15.12 13.34 14.71
C HIS A 208 -15.63 14.19 13.53
N PRO A 209 -16.01 13.61 12.38
CA PRO A 209 -16.38 14.38 11.18
C PRO A 209 -17.50 15.40 11.39
N LYS A 210 -18.48 15.08 12.25
CA LYS A 210 -19.56 16.01 12.65
C LYS A 210 -19.08 17.34 13.26
N VAL A 211 -17.85 17.40 13.79
CA VAL A 211 -17.29 18.65 14.34
C VAL A 211 -17.15 19.72 13.25
N LEU A 212 -16.91 19.33 11.99
CA LEU A 212 -16.79 20.27 10.87
C LEU A 212 -18.14 20.73 10.28
N CYS A 213 -19.27 20.44 10.96
CA CYS A 213 -20.64 20.67 10.51
C CYS A 213 -21.03 19.89 9.23
N PRO A 214 -22.33 19.60 9.00
CA PRO A 214 -22.83 18.83 7.84
C PRO A 214 -22.82 19.62 6.52
N VAL A 215 -21.85 20.52 6.33
CA VAL A 215 -21.67 21.26 5.06
C VAL A 215 -20.48 20.68 4.31
N LEU A 216 -20.35 19.35 4.35
CA LEU A 216 -19.34 18.65 3.57
C LEU A 216 -19.78 18.62 2.11
N LYS A 217 -18.77 18.68 1.25
CA LYS A 217 -18.85 19.45 0.02
C LYS A 217 -19.13 18.57 -1.18
N PRO A 218 -19.86 19.09 -2.18
CA PRO A 218 -20.07 18.37 -3.43
C PRO A 218 -18.75 17.98 -4.11
N ARG A 219 -17.65 18.71 -3.87
CA ARG A 219 -16.35 18.54 -4.55
C ARG A 219 -15.32 17.67 -3.82
N LEU A 220 -15.65 17.14 -2.63
CA LEU A 220 -14.70 16.31 -1.89
C LEU A 220 -14.40 15.03 -2.68
N ARG A 221 -13.11 14.76 -2.88
CA ARG A 221 -12.58 13.61 -3.63
C ARG A 221 -11.93 12.60 -2.69
N LYS A 222 -11.10 13.07 -1.76
CA LYS A 222 -10.42 12.22 -0.78
C LYS A 222 -10.89 12.54 0.64
N LEU A 223 -11.27 11.50 1.36
CA LEU A 223 -11.60 11.55 2.78
C LEU A 223 -10.74 10.54 3.54
N THR A 224 -9.94 11.03 4.47
CA THR A 224 -9.09 10.21 5.34
C THR A 224 -9.48 10.43 6.80
N LEU A 225 -9.93 9.37 7.47
CA LEU A 225 -10.24 9.36 8.91
C LEU A 225 -9.19 8.52 9.64
N LYS A 226 -8.50 9.13 10.60
CA LYS A 226 -7.43 8.50 11.36
C LYS A 226 -7.76 8.48 12.85
N ASP A 227 -7.43 7.37 13.50
CA ASP A 227 -7.37 7.25 14.97
C ASP A 227 -8.66 7.67 15.68
N LEU A 228 -9.82 7.31 15.11
CA LEU A 228 -11.12 7.56 15.74
C LEU A 228 -11.46 6.37 16.65
N PRO A 229 -11.37 6.51 17.98
CA PRO A 229 -11.66 5.41 18.88
C PRO A 229 -13.16 5.13 18.94
N THR A 230 -13.48 3.87 19.21
CA THR A 230 -14.86 3.38 19.43
C THR A 230 -15.58 4.16 20.52
N ALA A 231 -14.86 4.62 21.56
CA ALA A 231 -15.42 5.43 22.63
C ALA A 231 -16.07 6.74 22.14
N GLY A 232 -15.60 7.29 21.02
CA GLY A 232 -16.14 8.50 20.40
C GLY A 232 -17.48 8.33 19.69
N ARG A 233 -18.10 7.14 19.76
CA ARG A 233 -19.39 6.81 19.12
C ARG A 233 -19.44 7.17 17.63
N PHE A 234 -18.34 6.96 16.92
CA PHE A 234 -18.33 7.10 15.47
C PHE A 234 -19.14 5.94 14.88
N CYS A 235 -20.35 6.21 14.43
CA CYS A 235 -21.27 5.20 13.92
C CYS A 235 -21.22 5.08 12.39
N VAL A 236 -21.57 3.90 11.86
CA VAL A 236 -21.72 3.66 10.43
C VAL A 236 -22.78 4.57 9.80
N SER A 237 -23.90 4.82 10.50
CA SER A 237 -24.92 5.77 10.04
C SER A 237 -24.36 7.17 9.80
N HIS A 238 -23.44 7.63 10.67
CA HIS A 238 -22.79 8.93 10.52
C HIS A 238 -21.83 8.95 9.34
N LEU A 239 -21.08 7.88 9.14
CA LEU A 239 -20.25 7.71 7.95
C LEU A 239 -21.13 7.74 6.69
N PHE A 240 -22.30 7.12 6.69
CA PHE A 240 -23.18 7.12 5.50
C PHE A 240 -23.76 8.49 5.19
N SER A 241 -24.19 9.24 6.20
CA SER A 241 -24.61 10.63 6.00
C SER A 241 -23.49 11.47 5.40
N LEU A 242 -22.27 11.31 5.91
CA LEU A 242 -21.08 11.97 5.38
C LEU A 242 -20.80 11.60 3.92
N LEU A 243 -20.81 10.31 3.59
CA LEU A 243 -20.53 9.83 2.24
C LEU A 243 -21.61 10.27 1.25
N ARG A 244 -22.87 10.36 1.68
CA ARG A 244 -23.98 10.89 0.88
C ARG A 244 -23.78 12.35 0.48
N GLU A 245 -23.17 13.14 1.35
CA GLU A 245 -22.88 14.56 1.10
C GLU A 245 -21.68 14.75 0.13
N CYS A 246 -20.96 13.67 -0.19
CA CYS A 246 -19.75 13.69 -1.00
C CYS A 246 -19.90 12.87 -2.30
N PRO A 247 -20.74 13.30 -3.27
CA PRO A 247 -21.02 12.56 -4.50
C PRO A 247 -19.84 12.48 -5.50
N HIS A 248 -18.71 13.10 -5.21
CA HIS A 248 -17.50 13.04 -6.02
C HIS A 248 -16.33 12.35 -5.30
N LEU A 249 -16.62 11.66 -4.18
CA LEU A 249 -15.60 10.98 -3.39
C LEU A 249 -15.03 9.78 -4.16
N ASP A 250 -13.75 9.87 -4.54
CA ASP A 250 -13.01 8.82 -5.22
C ASP A 250 -12.22 7.93 -4.25
N THR A 251 -11.80 8.48 -3.11
CA THR A 251 -10.86 7.83 -2.19
C THR A 251 -11.37 7.94 -0.76
N LEU A 252 -11.58 6.80 -0.12
CA LEU A 252 -11.93 6.69 1.30
C LEU A 252 -10.83 5.91 2.02
N GLU A 253 -10.23 6.55 3.03
CA GLU A 253 -9.19 5.95 3.86
C GLU A 253 -9.63 5.95 5.33
N LEU A 254 -9.73 4.77 5.92
CA LEU A 254 -10.02 4.56 7.33
C LEU A 254 -8.79 3.94 7.99
N THR A 255 -8.07 4.72 8.80
CA THR A 255 -6.87 4.28 9.52
C THR A 255 -7.14 4.26 11.02
N ARG A 256 -7.23 3.09 11.64
CA ARG A 256 -7.61 2.90 13.05
C ARG A 256 -8.88 3.68 13.40
N ALA A 257 -9.80 3.76 12.44
CA ALA A 257 -11.06 4.46 12.53
C ALA A 257 -12.16 3.44 12.21
N THR A 258 -12.59 2.70 13.24
CA THR A 258 -13.56 1.62 13.11
C THR A 258 -14.94 2.12 13.54
N PRO A 259 -15.87 2.38 12.59
CA PRO A 259 -17.19 2.81 12.97
C PRO A 259 -17.99 1.70 13.66
N ILE A 260 -18.80 2.07 14.65
CA ILE A 260 -19.77 1.19 15.30
C ILE A 260 -20.90 0.90 14.31
N ILE A 261 -21.18 -0.37 14.08
CA ILE A 261 -22.31 -0.81 13.25
C ILE A 261 -23.59 -0.60 14.03
N ASP A 262 -24.27 0.50 13.72
CA ASP A 262 -25.56 0.92 14.27
C ASP A 262 -26.71 0.84 13.26
N VAL A 263 -26.42 0.30 12.07
CA VAL A 263 -27.37 0.06 11.00
C VAL A 263 -27.59 -1.44 10.82
N GLN A 264 -28.84 -1.85 10.61
CA GLN A 264 -29.16 -3.24 10.29
C GLN A 264 -29.31 -3.39 8.78
N PRO A 265 -28.64 -4.37 8.14
CA PRO A 265 -28.93 -4.69 6.76
C PRO A 265 -30.36 -5.23 6.67
N VAL A 266 -31.20 -4.68 5.78
CA VAL A 266 -32.51 -5.29 5.51
C VAL A 266 -32.26 -6.59 4.78
N ILE A 267 -32.33 -7.69 5.52
CA ILE A 267 -32.32 -9.03 4.95
C ILE A 267 -33.73 -9.24 4.43
N GLY A 268 -33.90 -9.29 3.11
CA GLY A 268 -35.18 -9.55 2.46
C GLY A 268 -35.72 -10.92 2.87
N ARG A 269 -36.35 -11.02 4.04
CA ARG A 269 -37.23 -12.13 4.37
C ARG A 269 -38.58 -11.83 3.75
N SER A 270 -38.67 -12.25 2.50
CA SER A 270 -39.92 -12.45 1.78
C SER A 270 -40.90 -13.25 2.64
N HIS A 271 -42.04 -12.64 2.97
CA HIS A 271 -43.34 -13.23 3.35
C HIS A 271 -43.28 -14.07 4.65
N HIS A 272 -43.84 -13.63 5.80
CA HIS A 272 -45.25 -13.93 6.13
C HIS A 272 -45.75 -13.26 7.42
N THR A 273 -45.01 -12.35 8.06
CA THR A 273 -45.50 -11.65 9.25
C THR A 273 -45.78 -10.19 8.95
N SER A 274 -47.05 -9.89 8.70
CA SER A 274 -47.64 -8.56 8.46
C SER A 274 -47.55 -7.59 9.65
N GLN A 275 -46.50 -7.65 10.45
CA GLN A 275 -46.28 -6.69 11.52
C GLN A 275 -45.54 -5.49 10.94
N LEU A 276 -46.32 -4.43 10.76
CA LEU A 276 -45.99 -3.06 10.35
C LEU A 276 -44.91 -2.43 11.26
N LEU A 277 -43.67 -2.92 11.20
CA LEU A 277 -42.55 -2.18 11.72
C LEU A 277 -42.20 -1.08 10.69
N PRO A 278 -42.26 0.21 11.07
CA PRO A 278 -41.93 1.32 10.19
C PRO A 278 -40.40 1.44 10.13
N VAL A 279 -39.74 0.45 9.53
CA VAL A 279 -38.30 0.52 9.28
C VAL A 279 -38.13 1.08 7.87
N PRO A 280 -37.49 2.25 7.71
CA PRO A 280 -37.29 2.85 6.40
C PRO A 280 -36.49 1.88 5.53
N TYR A 281 -36.99 1.62 4.33
CA TYR A 281 -36.41 0.79 3.29
C TYR A 281 -34.89 0.89 3.24
N ALA A 282 -34.20 -0.27 3.21
CA ALA A 282 -32.75 -0.36 3.14
C ALA A 282 -32.19 0.48 2.00
N TRP A 283 -31.60 1.60 2.38
CA TRP A 283 -30.84 2.41 1.48
C TRP A 283 -29.40 1.91 1.52
N ARG A 284 -28.99 1.18 0.47
CA ARG A 284 -27.57 0.95 0.19
C ARG A 284 -27.08 2.14 -0.60
N PRO A 285 -26.35 3.09 0.00
CA PRO A 285 -25.83 4.21 -0.77
C PRO A 285 -24.87 3.65 -1.82
N THR A 286 -25.16 3.95 -3.09
CA THR A 286 -24.23 3.73 -4.20
C THR A 286 -23.21 4.85 -4.18
N LEU A 287 -21.95 4.50 -3.93
CA LEU A 287 -20.86 5.45 -3.77
C LEU A 287 -19.87 5.35 -4.95
N PRO A 288 -19.38 6.47 -5.48
CA PRO A 288 -18.42 6.50 -6.59
C PRO A 288 -16.96 6.26 -6.16
N ILE A 289 -16.76 5.53 -5.06
CA ILE A 289 -15.45 5.27 -4.48
C ILE A 289 -14.67 4.32 -5.41
N LYS A 290 -13.50 4.77 -5.84
CA LYS A 290 -12.54 4.00 -6.64
C LYS A 290 -11.47 3.35 -5.79
N ASN A 291 -11.06 4.02 -4.71
CA ASN A 291 -9.96 3.58 -3.86
C ASN A 291 -10.44 3.48 -2.41
N LEU A 292 -10.39 2.28 -1.85
CA LEU A 292 -10.72 2.04 -0.44
C LEU A 292 -9.48 1.56 0.31
N VAL A 293 -9.08 2.32 1.33
CA VAL A 293 -7.94 1.99 2.18
C VAL A 293 -8.44 1.75 3.60
N LEU A 294 -8.20 0.55 4.13
CA LEU A 294 -8.64 0.10 5.44
C LEU A 294 -7.44 -0.34 6.26
N ASN A 295 -6.91 0.56 7.08
CA ASN A 295 -5.77 0.30 7.93
C ASN A 295 -6.23 0.16 9.38
N GLY A 296 -5.90 -0.94 10.05
CA GLY A 296 -6.23 -1.10 11.46
C GLY A 296 -7.73 -1.33 11.73
N VAL A 297 -8.49 -1.69 10.70
CA VAL A 297 -9.92 -2.01 10.77
C VAL A 297 -10.08 -3.51 11.04
N PRO A 298 -11.05 -3.95 11.87
CA PRO A 298 -11.24 -5.37 12.14
C PRO A 298 -11.61 -6.12 10.87
N THR A 299 -11.01 -7.29 10.73
CA THR A 299 -11.00 -8.02 9.46
C THR A 299 -12.09 -9.08 9.39
N THR A 300 -12.55 -9.57 10.55
CA THR A 300 -13.52 -10.66 10.62
C THR A 300 -14.89 -10.27 10.07
N ASP A 301 -15.19 -8.98 9.95
CA ASP A 301 -16.47 -8.51 9.44
C ASP A 301 -16.31 -7.58 8.22
N LEU A 302 -15.19 -7.65 7.51
CA LEU A 302 -14.91 -6.79 6.36
C LEU A 302 -16.00 -6.87 5.28
N TRP A 303 -16.54 -8.07 5.02
CA TRP A 303 -17.67 -8.30 4.11
C TRP A 303 -18.90 -7.43 4.44
N ARG A 304 -19.08 -7.00 5.69
CA ARG A 304 -20.21 -6.17 6.09
C ARG A 304 -20.14 -4.79 5.46
N ILE A 305 -18.96 -4.22 5.26
CA ILE A 305 -18.82 -2.96 4.53
C ILE A 305 -19.41 -3.11 3.13
N PHE A 306 -19.04 -4.17 2.41
CA PHE A 306 -19.56 -4.45 1.06
C PHE A 306 -21.05 -4.82 1.04
N ARG A 307 -21.61 -5.28 2.17
CA ARG A 307 -23.05 -5.50 2.30
C ARG A 307 -23.84 -4.23 2.56
N LEU A 308 -23.22 -3.28 3.27
CA LEU A 308 -23.87 -2.03 3.68
C LEU A 308 -23.65 -0.90 2.65
N LEU A 309 -22.55 -0.93 1.92
CA LEU A 309 -22.18 0.04 0.88
C LEU A 309 -22.18 -0.62 -0.49
N ASP A 310 -22.81 0.04 -1.46
CA ASP A 310 -22.68 -0.34 -2.87
C ASP A 310 -21.58 0.52 -3.50
N MET A 311 -20.49 -0.11 -3.95
CA MET A 311 -19.31 0.57 -4.50
C MET A 311 -19.00 0.03 -5.89
N PRO A 312 -19.85 0.31 -6.90
CA PRO A 312 -19.72 -0.30 -8.22
C PRO A 312 -18.49 0.21 -8.98
N ALA A 313 -17.85 1.29 -8.54
CA ALA A 313 -16.66 1.87 -9.16
C ALA A 313 -15.35 1.49 -8.45
N LEU A 314 -15.39 0.57 -7.48
CA LEU A 314 -14.21 0.23 -6.67
C LEU A 314 -13.15 -0.49 -7.50
N GLU A 315 -12.04 0.18 -7.77
CA GLU A 315 -10.91 -0.30 -8.58
C GLU A 315 -9.78 -0.85 -7.70
N THR A 316 -9.52 -0.20 -6.55
CA THR A 316 -8.44 -0.59 -5.62
C THR A 316 -8.93 -0.76 -4.19
N LEU A 317 -8.47 -1.83 -3.54
CA LEU A 317 -8.71 -2.13 -2.13
C LEU A 317 -7.37 -2.40 -1.45
N SER A 318 -7.01 -1.57 -0.48
CA SER A 318 -5.84 -1.79 0.38
C SER A 318 -6.30 -2.05 1.81
N HIS A 319 -5.82 -3.14 2.40
CA HIS A 319 -6.18 -3.54 3.74
C HIS A 319 -4.93 -3.88 4.56
N LEU A 320 -4.64 -3.06 5.57
CA LEU A 320 -3.61 -3.32 6.56
C LEU A 320 -4.24 -3.94 7.81
N VAL A 321 -3.93 -5.21 8.01
CA VAL A 321 -4.36 -6.04 9.12
C VAL A 321 -3.41 -5.84 10.30
N PRO A 322 -3.90 -5.27 11.42
CA PRO A 322 -3.09 -5.10 12.61
C PRO A 322 -2.94 -6.43 13.37
N SER A 323 -1.75 -6.70 13.92
CA SER A 323 -1.46 -7.95 14.65
C SER A 323 -2.05 -8.01 16.07
N HIS A 324 -2.21 -6.85 16.71
CA HIS A 324 -2.46 -6.78 18.16
C HIS A 324 -3.89 -6.38 18.54
N ILE A 325 -4.79 -6.17 17.58
CA ILE A 325 -6.15 -5.75 17.96
C ILE A 325 -6.87 -6.94 18.60
N GLN A 326 -7.01 -6.87 19.93
CA GLN A 326 -7.78 -7.81 20.75
C GLN A 326 -9.27 -7.83 20.40
N GLU A 327 -9.75 -6.83 19.66
CA GLU A 327 -11.13 -6.73 19.15
C GLU A 327 -11.19 -7.30 17.73
N PRO A 328 -11.43 -8.61 17.56
CA PRO A 328 -11.44 -9.22 16.23
C PRO A 328 -12.57 -8.69 15.35
N ARG A 329 -13.61 -8.11 15.96
CA ARG A 329 -14.92 -7.83 15.35
C ARG A 329 -15.23 -6.34 15.35
N TRP A 330 -16.07 -5.95 14.43
CA TRP A 330 -16.61 -4.60 14.44
C TRP A 330 -17.52 -4.40 15.65
N PRO A 331 -17.45 -3.25 16.34
CA PRO A 331 -18.35 -2.97 17.45
C PRO A 331 -19.79 -2.79 16.96
N HIS A 332 -20.75 -3.31 17.71
CA HIS A 332 -22.19 -3.25 17.39
C HIS A 332 -22.99 -2.57 18.49
N THR A 333 -23.99 -1.78 18.10
CA THR A 333 -24.97 -1.26 19.07
C THR A 333 -26.04 -2.28 19.47
N PHE A 334 -26.30 -3.29 18.63
CA PHE A 334 -27.37 -4.28 18.82
C PHE A 334 -26.92 -5.57 19.55
N GLY A 335 -25.68 -5.61 20.06
CA GLY A 335 -25.08 -6.79 20.68
C GLY A 335 -24.72 -7.91 19.69
N ASP A 336 -24.06 -8.96 20.19
CA ASP A 336 -23.49 -10.06 19.39
C ASP A 336 -24.54 -11.01 18.76
N GLN A 337 -25.83 -10.76 18.95
CA GLN A 337 -26.89 -11.69 18.53
C GLN A 337 -26.97 -11.93 17.02
N TYR A 338 -26.31 -11.11 16.21
CA TYR A 338 -26.31 -11.18 14.75
C TYR A 338 -24.94 -11.47 14.14
N THR A 339 -23.90 -11.70 14.94
CA THR A 339 -22.52 -11.69 14.43
C THR A 339 -22.14 -12.90 13.60
N ASP A 340 -22.85 -14.02 13.76
CA ASP A 340 -22.39 -15.30 13.21
C ASP A 340 -23.08 -15.70 11.90
N GLN A 341 -24.03 -14.91 11.40
CA GLN A 341 -24.64 -15.16 10.09
C GLN A 341 -23.75 -14.62 8.97
N VAL A 342 -22.78 -15.44 8.61
CA VAL A 342 -22.03 -15.34 7.35
C VAL A 342 -23.03 -15.28 6.18
N PRO A 343 -22.84 -14.37 5.20
CA PRO A 343 -23.72 -14.33 4.04
C PRO A 343 -23.65 -15.65 3.26
N GLU A 344 -24.81 -16.27 3.01
CA GLU A 344 -24.91 -17.49 2.20
C GLU A 344 -24.50 -17.24 0.74
N ILE A 345 -24.76 -16.02 0.25
CA ILE A 345 -24.44 -15.60 -1.11
C ILE A 345 -23.16 -14.75 -1.07
N PRO A 346 -22.10 -15.14 -1.81
CA PRO A 346 -20.91 -14.32 -1.94
C PRO A 346 -21.22 -12.93 -2.49
N ILE A 347 -20.52 -11.91 -1.99
CA ILE A 347 -20.64 -10.53 -2.42
C ILE A 347 -19.68 -10.30 -3.58
N GLU A 348 -20.19 -9.97 -4.76
CA GLU A 348 -19.35 -9.69 -5.92
C GLU A 348 -18.88 -8.23 -5.92
N VAL A 349 -17.58 -8.02 -6.16
CA VAL A 349 -16.97 -6.69 -6.36
C VAL A 349 -16.34 -6.67 -7.75
N PRO A 350 -17.16 -6.50 -8.81
CA PRO A 350 -16.72 -6.80 -10.17
C PRO A 350 -15.71 -5.80 -10.73
N GLN A 351 -15.64 -4.56 -10.27
CA GLN A 351 -14.68 -3.59 -10.80
C GLN A 351 -13.30 -3.63 -10.11
N LEU A 352 -13.13 -4.45 -9.08
CA LEU A 352 -11.88 -4.48 -8.32
C LEU A 352 -10.75 -5.08 -9.19
N GLN A 353 -9.73 -4.26 -9.44
CA GLN A 353 -8.57 -4.63 -10.26
C GLN A 353 -7.32 -4.89 -9.41
N CYS A 354 -7.15 -4.15 -8.30
CA CYS A 354 -5.99 -4.27 -7.43
C CYS A 354 -6.41 -4.53 -5.97
N LEU A 355 -5.90 -5.61 -5.40
CA LEU A 355 -6.08 -5.97 -3.99
C LEU A 355 -4.73 -5.99 -3.29
N THR A 356 -4.54 -5.12 -2.30
CA THR A 356 -3.36 -5.07 -1.45
C THR A 356 -3.72 -5.50 -0.04
N LEU A 357 -3.03 -6.51 0.47
CA LEU A 357 -3.20 -7.07 1.80
C LEU A 357 -1.87 -6.98 2.53
N GLU A 358 -1.83 -6.18 3.60
CA GLU A 358 -0.66 -6.03 4.46
C GLU A 358 -0.97 -6.69 5.81
N TYR A 359 -0.16 -7.66 6.18
CA TYR A 359 -0.31 -8.45 7.40
C TYR A 359 0.76 -8.07 8.40
N ASP A 360 0.44 -8.18 9.67
CA ASP A 360 1.39 -7.99 10.76
C ASP A 360 1.58 -9.36 11.44
N ILE A 361 2.80 -9.91 11.36
CA ILE A 361 3.09 -11.37 11.47
C ILE A 361 2.88 -11.97 12.87
N LEU A 362 2.55 -11.21 13.90
CA LEU A 362 2.60 -11.74 15.28
C LEU A 362 1.59 -12.86 15.60
N ASP A 363 0.64 -13.18 14.72
CA ASP A 363 -0.17 -14.40 14.79
C ASP A 363 -0.46 -14.96 13.38
N PRO A 364 0.42 -15.81 12.81
CA PRO A 364 0.25 -16.35 11.46
C PRO A 364 -0.89 -17.38 11.34
N PHE A 365 -1.57 -17.73 12.45
CA PHE A 365 -2.54 -18.81 12.52
C PHE A 365 -4.00 -18.36 12.59
N ARG A 366 -4.29 -17.05 12.63
CA ARG A 366 -5.67 -16.56 12.60
C ARG A 366 -6.10 -16.19 11.17
N PRO A 367 -6.86 -17.06 10.49
CA PRO A 367 -7.28 -16.82 9.12
C PRO A 367 -8.31 -15.70 8.95
N PHE A 368 -8.46 -15.28 7.69
CA PHE A 368 -9.58 -14.50 7.18
C PHE A 368 -10.54 -15.41 6.40
N PRO A 369 -11.37 -16.24 7.05
CA PRO A 369 -12.42 -16.97 6.33
C PRO A 369 -13.38 -16.02 5.60
N GLN A 370 -13.36 -14.73 5.96
CA GLN A 370 -14.38 -13.77 5.62
C GLN A 370 -14.16 -13.08 4.26
N LEU A 371 -12.91 -12.98 3.78
CA LEU A 371 -12.65 -12.59 2.39
C LEU A 371 -13.14 -13.65 1.41
N ALA A 372 -13.30 -14.90 1.84
CA ALA A 372 -13.89 -15.95 1.01
C ALA A 372 -15.35 -15.67 0.62
N HIS A 373 -16.03 -14.78 1.34
CA HIS A 373 -17.39 -14.34 1.03
C HIS A 373 -17.44 -13.17 0.05
N VAL A 374 -16.30 -12.70 -0.42
CA VAL A 374 -16.22 -11.63 -1.42
C VAL A 374 -15.57 -12.21 -2.68
N LEU A 375 -16.24 -12.05 -3.83
CA LEU A 375 -15.72 -12.50 -5.12
C LEU A 375 -15.10 -11.32 -5.87
N PHE A 376 -13.94 -11.55 -6.47
CA PHE A 376 -13.19 -10.54 -7.23
C PHE A 376 -12.99 -10.99 -8.68
N PRO A 377 -14.06 -11.03 -9.51
CA PRO A 377 -14.02 -11.68 -10.82
C PRO A 377 -13.07 -11.03 -11.83
N ASN A 378 -12.72 -9.75 -11.65
CA ASN A 378 -11.81 -9.02 -12.53
C ASN A 378 -10.48 -8.63 -11.85
N LEU A 379 -10.11 -9.31 -10.76
CA LEU A 379 -8.86 -9.01 -10.07
C LEU A 379 -7.67 -9.24 -11.00
N ALA A 380 -6.90 -8.18 -11.26
CA ALA A 380 -5.74 -8.22 -12.14
C ALA A 380 -4.42 -8.24 -11.35
N GLU A 381 -4.40 -7.64 -10.17
CA GLU A 381 -3.23 -7.53 -9.31
C GLU A 381 -3.55 -7.88 -7.86
N LEU A 382 -2.72 -8.75 -7.27
CA LEU A 382 -2.77 -9.14 -5.87
C LEU A 382 -1.42 -8.89 -5.22
N ARG A 383 -1.39 -8.02 -4.22
CA ARG A 383 -0.20 -7.73 -3.40
C ARG A 383 -0.42 -8.24 -1.99
N ILE A 384 0.51 -9.03 -1.49
CA ILE A 384 0.49 -9.58 -0.14
C ILE A 384 1.82 -9.28 0.53
N THR A 385 1.79 -8.48 1.59
CA THR A 385 2.98 -8.06 2.34
C THR A 385 2.88 -8.49 3.78
N TYR A 386 3.91 -9.14 4.31
CA TYR A 386 4.00 -9.53 5.71
C TYR A 386 4.95 -8.59 6.46
N THR A 387 4.43 -7.70 7.29
CA THR A 387 5.23 -6.78 8.11
C THR A 387 5.59 -7.40 9.46
N HIS A 388 6.86 -7.24 9.85
CA HIS A 388 7.36 -7.64 11.17
C HIS A 388 7.60 -6.39 12.02
N ARG A 389 6.73 -6.12 13.00
CA ARG A 389 6.84 -4.94 13.88
C ARG A 389 8.20 -4.80 14.59
N ALA A 390 8.85 -5.91 14.91
CA ALA A 390 10.12 -5.88 15.63
C ALA A 390 11.26 -5.23 14.80
N SER A 391 11.18 -5.27 13.47
CA SER A 391 12.24 -4.72 12.60
C SER A 391 12.26 -3.20 12.52
N ARG A 392 11.16 -2.52 12.88
CA ARG A 392 11.05 -1.06 12.69
C ARG A 392 11.81 -0.25 13.74
N TRP A 393 12.17 -0.87 14.87
CA TRP A 393 12.80 -0.17 15.99
C TRP A 393 14.26 -0.56 16.23
N ASP A 394 14.74 -1.68 15.67
CA ASP A 394 16.13 -2.10 15.78
C ASP A 394 16.74 -2.39 14.39
N HIS A 395 17.50 -1.42 13.88
CA HIS A 395 18.24 -1.56 12.62
C HIS A 395 19.39 -2.58 12.69
N ASP A 396 19.74 -3.08 13.86
CA ASP A 396 20.83 -4.06 14.05
C ASP A 396 20.35 -5.52 14.10
N SER A 397 19.04 -5.79 14.05
CA SER A 397 18.49 -7.16 14.10
C SER A 397 18.46 -7.84 12.73
N ALA A 398 19.60 -7.96 12.05
CA ALA A 398 19.74 -8.63 10.74
C ALA A 398 19.58 -10.17 10.80
N HIS A 399 19.24 -10.75 11.95
CA HIS A 399 19.19 -12.19 12.18
C HIS A 399 17.86 -12.67 12.78
N LEU A 400 16.73 -12.10 12.35
CA LEU A 400 15.44 -12.75 12.59
C LEU A 400 15.48 -14.15 11.98
N ASP A 401 15.23 -15.17 12.82
CA ASP A 401 15.27 -16.56 12.42
C ASP A 401 14.24 -16.81 11.32
N SER A 402 14.66 -17.51 10.27
CA SER A 402 13.81 -17.88 9.11
C SER A 402 12.53 -18.64 9.50
N SER A 403 12.51 -19.22 10.71
CA SER A 403 11.39 -19.95 11.28
C SER A 403 10.18 -19.07 11.66
N GLU A 404 10.38 -17.77 11.92
CA GLU A 404 9.32 -16.85 12.39
C GLU A 404 8.43 -16.29 11.26
N ARG A 405 8.75 -16.57 9.99
CA ARG A 405 7.99 -16.04 8.85
C ARG A 405 6.74 -16.88 8.58
N ALA A 406 5.63 -16.18 8.35
CA ALA A 406 4.36 -16.80 8.00
C ALA A 406 4.45 -17.59 6.68
N PRO A 407 3.97 -18.84 6.64
CA PRO A 407 3.95 -19.62 5.41
C PRO A 407 2.96 -19.03 4.40
N PHE A 408 3.35 -19.00 3.13
CA PHE A 408 2.52 -18.59 2.00
C PHE A 408 2.54 -19.64 0.89
N PRO A 409 1.38 -20.02 0.34
CA PRO A 409 0.04 -19.60 0.75
C PRO A 409 -0.30 -20.23 2.11
N PRO A 410 -0.91 -19.49 3.04
CA PRO A 410 -1.41 -20.13 4.26
C PRO A 410 -2.44 -21.18 3.84
N SER A 411 -2.44 -22.34 4.50
CA SER A 411 -3.46 -23.40 4.27
C SER A 411 -4.90 -22.84 4.31
N LEU A 412 -5.07 -21.72 4.98
CA LEU A 412 -6.32 -21.03 5.19
C LEU A 412 -6.70 -20.00 4.12
N PHE A 413 -5.81 -19.68 3.18
CA PHE A 413 -6.14 -18.92 1.97
C PHE A 413 -6.77 -19.80 0.89
N GLN A 414 -6.82 -21.12 1.09
CA GLN A 414 -7.48 -22.04 0.18
C GLN A 414 -8.88 -21.57 -0.26
N PRO A 415 -9.76 -21.01 0.59
CA PRO A 415 -11.06 -20.52 0.15
C PRO A 415 -10.96 -19.36 -0.86
N LEU A 416 -10.04 -18.42 -0.65
CA LEU A 416 -9.82 -17.28 -1.55
C LEU A 416 -9.36 -17.77 -2.94
N PHE A 417 -8.47 -18.76 -2.97
CA PHE A 417 -7.95 -19.34 -4.21
C PHE A 417 -8.79 -20.48 -4.81
N ARG A 418 -9.79 -20.99 -4.08
CA ARG A 418 -10.77 -21.98 -4.56
C ARG A 418 -12.00 -21.36 -5.22
N GLN A 419 -12.19 -20.05 -5.11
CA GLN A 419 -13.18 -19.32 -5.92
C GLN A 419 -12.90 -19.59 -7.42
N PRO A 420 -13.92 -19.55 -8.32
CA PRO A 420 -13.72 -19.78 -9.75
C PRO A 420 -12.54 -18.93 -10.21
N ALA A 421 -11.50 -19.64 -10.66
CA ALA A 421 -10.09 -19.28 -10.53
C ALA A 421 -9.79 -17.80 -10.78
N PHE A 422 -8.70 -17.31 -10.18
CA PHE A 422 -8.02 -16.04 -10.47
C PHE A 422 -7.52 -15.99 -11.93
N THR A 423 -8.45 -16.16 -12.87
CA THR A 423 -8.31 -16.31 -14.31
C THR A 423 -7.95 -14.98 -14.95
N THR A 424 -8.21 -13.87 -14.28
CA THR A 424 -7.80 -12.53 -14.68
C THR A 424 -6.54 -12.05 -13.97
N LEU A 425 -6.05 -12.77 -12.95
CA LEU A 425 -4.91 -12.33 -12.15
C LEU A 425 -3.63 -12.42 -12.98
N ARG A 426 -3.06 -11.26 -13.26
CA ARG A 426 -1.86 -11.07 -14.06
C ARG A 426 -0.64 -10.90 -13.17
N THR A 427 -0.76 -10.08 -12.13
CA THR A 427 0.35 -9.74 -11.23
C THR A 427 0.12 -10.30 -9.84
N LEU A 428 1.10 -11.04 -9.33
CA LEU A 428 1.19 -11.50 -7.95
C LEU A 428 2.47 -10.95 -7.32
N HIS A 429 2.32 -10.14 -6.28
CA HIS A 429 3.41 -9.61 -5.48
C HIS A 429 3.36 -10.17 -4.07
N LEU A 430 4.44 -10.78 -3.63
CA LEU A 430 4.62 -11.33 -2.29
C LEU A 430 5.83 -10.66 -1.65
N ALA A 431 5.65 -10.11 -0.45
CA ALA A 431 6.72 -9.49 0.32
C ALA A 431 6.83 -10.11 1.72
N HIS A 432 8.06 -10.40 2.14
CA HIS A 432 8.45 -10.93 3.46
C HIS A 432 7.78 -12.27 3.86
N ALA A 433 7.27 -13.02 2.90
CA ALA A 433 6.62 -14.31 3.12
C ALA A 433 7.63 -15.49 3.21
N ARG A 434 7.25 -16.59 3.86
CA ARG A 434 7.91 -17.90 3.70
C ARG A 434 7.11 -18.73 2.70
N ILE A 435 7.64 -18.96 1.51
CA ILE A 435 6.95 -19.69 0.45
C ILE A 435 6.94 -21.19 0.77
N ASP A 436 5.74 -21.75 0.95
CA ASP A 436 5.47 -23.19 0.88
C ASP A 436 5.47 -23.58 -0.60
N VAL A 437 6.60 -24.10 -1.05
CA VAL A 437 6.86 -24.29 -2.48
C VAL A 437 5.96 -25.34 -3.10
N PRO A 438 5.75 -26.54 -2.51
CA PRO A 438 4.79 -27.51 -3.03
C PRO A 438 3.40 -26.92 -3.25
N LEU A 439 2.88 -26.20 -2.25
CA LEU A 439 1.55 -25.61 -2.33
C LEU A 439 1.50 -24.45 -3.34
N MET A 440 2.53 -23.60 -3.39
CA MET A 440 2.65 -22.55 -4.39
C MET A 440 2.69 -23.10 -5.82
N CYS A 441 3.37 -24.22 -6.05
CA CYS A 441 3.39 -24.89 -7.34
C CYS A 441 1.98 -25.31 -7.75
N GLU A 442 1.20 -25.93 -6.85
CA GLU A 442 -0.20 -26.29 -7.08
C GLU A 442 -1.03 -25.05 -7.46
N PHE A 443 -0.85 -23.94 -6.75
CA PHE A 443 -1.55 -22.68 -7.06
C PHE A 443 -1.17 -22.10 -8.43
N LEU A 444 0.12 -22.06 -8.76
CA LEU A 444 0.59 -21.58 -10.06
C LEU A 444 0.14 -22.46 -11.23
N GLN A 445 -0.10 -23.75 -10.98
CA GLN A 445 -0.56 -24.70 -11.99
C GLN A 445 -2.06 -24.60 -12.24
N HIS A 446 -2.88 -24.52 -11.18
CA HIS A 446 -4.32 -24.68 -11.30
C HIS A 446 -5.11 -23.39 -11.05
N ALA A 447 -4.65 -22.51 -10.17
CA ALA A 447 -5.42 -21.34 -9.74
C ALA A 447 -5.06 -20.05 -10.48
N LEU A 448 -3.84 -19.94 -11.01
CA LEU A 448 -3.29 -18.71 -11.58
C LEU A 448 -2.94 -18.83 -13.08
N PRO A 449 -3.86 -19.25 -13.96
CA PRO A 449 -3.54 -19.55 -15.36
C PRO A 449 -3.14 -18.31 -16.18
N ALA A 450 -3.51 -17.10 -15.74
CA ALA A 450 -3.22 -15.85 -16.45
C ALA A 450 -2.02 -15.06 -15.92
N LEU A 451 -1.31 -15.60 -14.91
CA LEU A 451 -0.22 -14.90 -14.25
C LEU A 451 0.91 -14.57 -15.25
N ASP A 452 1.18 -13.27 -15.42
CA ASP A 452 2.23 -12.75 -16.29
C ASP A 452 3.44 -12.20 -15.51
N CYS A 453 3.22 -11.74 -14.29
CA CYS A 453 4.20 -11.10 -13.45
C CYS A 453 4.20 -11.71 -12.04
N LEU A 454 5.36 -12.23 -11.63
CA LEU A 454 5.59 -12.73 -10.28
C LEU A 454 6.68 -11.88 -9.61
N SER A 455 6.33 -11.22 -8.52
CA SER A 455 7.25 -10.41 -7.73
C SER A 455 7.41 -10.99 -6.33
N LEU A 456 8.66 -11.24 -5.92
CA LEU A 456 9.03 -11.76 -4.61
C LEU A 456 10.01 -10.79 -3.95
N GLU A 457 9.65 -10.22 -2.80
CA GLU A 457 10.47 -9.30 -2.03
C GLU A 457 10.77 -9.90 -0.65
N ASP A 458 12.05 -10.10 -0.34
CA ASP A 458 12.54 -10.67 0.91
C ASP A 458 11.82 -11.97 1.29
N CYS A 459 11.46 -12.82 0.32
CA CYS A 459 10.78 -14.09 0.58
C CYS A 459 11.78 -15.24 0.86
N VAL A 460 11.50 -16.07 1.87
CA VAL A 460 12.19 -17.38 2.06
C VAL A 460 11.52 -18.42 1.17
N GLY A 461 12.28 -19.28 0.50
CA GLY A 461 11.73 -20.27 -0.43
C GLY A 461 11.58 -19.75 -1.86
N ALA A 462 12.00 -18.51 -2.13
CA ALA A 462 12.00 -17.92 -3.47
C ALA A 462 12.97 -18.66 -4.40
N GLY A 463 14.14 -19.07 -3.92
CA GLY A 463 15.13 -19.83 -4.70
C GLY A 463 14.57 -21.15 -5.23
N PRO A 464 14.07 -22.05 -4.37
CA PRO A 464 13.43 -23.30 -4.80
C PRO A 464 12.22 -23.08 -5.72
N LEU A 465 11.38 -22.06 -5.47
CA LEU A 465 10.27 -21.72 -6.35
C LEU A 465 10.75 -21.32 -7.76
N VAL A 466 11.80 -20.49 -7.85
CA VAL A 466 12.43 -20.12 -9.11
C VAL A 466 12.99 -21.35 -9.85
N CYS A 467 13.56 -22.33 -9.13
CA CYS A 467 13.96 -23.60 -9.72
C CYS A 467 12.75 -24.39 -10.26
N ALA A 468 11.66 -24.47 -9.50
CA ALA A 468 10.45 -25.18 -9.89
C ALA A 468 9.78 -24.59 -11.14
N LEU A 469 9.77 -23.25 -11.29
CA LEU A 469 9.32 -22.55 -12.50
C LEU A 469 10.12 -22.93 -13.75
N GLY A 470 11.38 -23.34 -13.58
CA GLY A 470 12.29 -23.76 -14.64
C GLY A 470 12.09 -25.22 -15.04
N SER A 471 11.87 -26.13 -14.10
CA SER A 471 11.51 -27.52 -14.39
C SER A 471 10.96 -28.17 -13.11
N PRO A 472 9.74 -28.72 -13.13
CA PRO A 472 9.16 -29.39 -11.96
C PRO A 472 10.02 -30.57 -11.49
N ALA A 473 10.69 -31.27 -12.42
CA ALA A 473 11.58 -32.39 -12.12
C ALA A 473 12.92 -31.97 -11.47
N SER A 474 13.24 -30.67 -11.47
CA SER A 474 14.52 -30.16 -10.93
C SER A 474 14.45 -29.69 -9.48
N PHE A 475 13.32 -29.91 -8.81
CA PHE A 475 13.05 -29.49 -7.45
C PHE A 475 14.14 -29.94 -6.45
N ASP A 476 14.62 -31.17 -6.59
CA ASP A 476 15.62 -31.77 -5.68
C ASP A 476 16.97 -31.06 -5.70
N VAL A 477 17.36 -30.44 -6.83
CA VAL A 477 18.72 -29.92 -7.01
C VAL A 477 18.97 -28.66 -6.18
N CYS A 478 17.93 -27.89 -5.85
CA CYS A 478 18.06 -26.65 -5.06
C CYS A 478 17.90 -26.89 -3.55
N LEU A 479 17.20 -27.95 -3.15
CA LEU A 479 16.95 -28.30 -1.74
C LEU A 479 18.18 -28.91 -1.04
N HIS A 480 18.96 -29.74 -1.74
CA HIS A 480 20.12 -30.42 -1.15
C HIS A 480 21.27 -29.49 -0.73
N GLY A 481 21.29 -28.24 -1.20
CA GLY A 481 22.28 -27.25 -0.79
C GLY A 481 22.08 -26.67 0.62
N HIS A 482 20.98 -27.02 1.31
CA HIS A 482 20.64 -26.49 2.65
C HIS A 482 20.69 -27.54 3.77
N GLY A 483 21.29 -28.71 3.53
CA GLY A 483 21.62 -29.67 4.59
C GLY A 483 20.45 -30.44 5.22
N HIS A 484 19.22 -30.20 4.78
CA HIS A 484 18.04 -30.98 5.21
C HIS A 484 17.47 -31.79 4.05
N PRO A 485 17.74 -33.11 3.98
CA PRO A 485 17.05 -33.98 3.03
C PRO A 485 15.58 -34.07 3.43
N LEU A 486 14.69 -33.53 2.59
CA LEU A 486 13.28 -33.87 2.67
C LEU A 486 13.10 -35.35 2.25
N PRO A 487 12.22 -36.11 2.91
CA PRO A 487 11.89 -37.44 2.45
C PRO A 487 11.30 -37.35 1.03
N PRO A 488 11.74 -38.22 0.08
CA PRO A 488 11.19 -38.22 -1.26
C PRO A 488 9.67 -38.44 -1.17
N SER A 489 8.87 -37.52 -1.72
CA SER A 489 7.41 -37.70 -1.82
C SER A 489 7.07 -38.66 -2.96
N SER A 490 7.61 -39.88 -2.91
CA SER A 490 7.12 -40.99 -3.70
C SER A 490 5.94 -41.59 -2.95
N TYR A 491 4.73 -41.46 -3.48
CA TYR A 491 3.67 -42.38 -3.10
C TYR A 491 3.92 -43.68 -3.87
N GLU A 492 4.11 -44.77 -3.14
CA GLU A 492 4.22 -46.10 -3.72
C GLU A 492 2.81 -46.51 -4.18
N VAL A 493 2.61 -46.68 -5.49
CA VAL A 493 1.41 -47.33 -6.01
C VAL A 493 1.77 -48.79 -6.19
N GLU A 494 1.16 -49.65 -5.37
CA GLU A 494 1.17 -51.09 -5.59
C GLU A 494 0.22 -51.37 -6.77
N GLU A 495 0.79 -51.65 -7.95
CA GLU A 495 0.01 -52.22 -9.05
C GLU A 495 0.13 -53.75 -8.93
N GLU A 496 -1.01 -54.41 -8.72
CA GLU A 496 -1.13 -55.87 -8.74
C GLU A 496 -1.39 -56.33 -10.18
N TYR A 497 -0.61 -57.30 -10.65
CA TYR A 497 -0.92 -58.01 -11.88
C TYR A 497 -0.93 -59.51 -11.61
N GLU A 498 -1.88 -60.19 -12.23
CA GLU A 498 -2.00 -61.64 -12.22
C GLU A 498 -1.11 -62.20 -13.34
N ASP A 499 -0.15 -63.05 -12.98
CA ASP A 499 0.70 -63.79 -13.91
C ASP A 499 0.51 -65.29 -13.65
N GLU A 500 0.41 -66.11 -14.69
CA GLU A 500 0.25 -67.56 -14.53
C GLU A 500 1.62 -68.24 -14.57
N ASP A 501 1.91 -69.06 -13.57
CA ASP A 501 3.15 -69.84 -13.58
C ASP A 501 3.12 -70.99 -14.60
N GLU A 502 4.26 -71.66 -14.79
CA GLU A 502 4.41 -72.77 -15.73
C GLU A 502 3.46 -73.96 -15.43
N GLU A 503 2.80 -73.97 -14.26
CA GLU A 503 1.83 -74.99 -13.85
C GLU A 503 0.37 -74.51 -14.01
N GLY A 504 0.15 -73.29 -14.54
CA GLY A 504 -1.18 -72.71 -14.75
C GLY A 504 -1.83 -72.17 -13.48
N ARG A 505 -1.06 -71.86 -12.44
CA ARG A 505 -1.57 -71.21 -11.23
C ARG A 505 -1.38 -69.71 -11.35
N THR A 506 -2.46 -68.97 -11.10
CA THR A 506 -2.42 -67.50 -11.06
C THR A 506 -1.66 -67.04 -9.82
N ILE A 507 -0.52 -66.39 -10.02
CA ILE A 507 0.28 -65.72 -9.00
C ILE A 507 0.00 -64.22 -9.10
N VAL A 508 -0.44 -63.61 -7.99
CA VAL A 508 -0.53 -62.15 -7.90
C VAL A 508 0.87 -61.60 -7.61
N ILE A 509 1.45 -60.92 -8.59
CA ILE A 509 2.73 -60.22 -8.43
C ILE A 509 2.42 -58.77 -8.10
N THR A 510 2.59 -58.40 -6.83
CA THR A 510 2.62 -57.01 -6.39
C THR A 510 3.94 -56.39 -6.84
N GLN A 511 3.91 -55.55 -7.87
CA GLN A 511 5.09 -54.78 -8.27
C GLN A 511 4.94 -53.35 -7.75
N THR A 512 5.74 -52.99 -6.75
CA THR A 512 5.89 -51.60 -6.31
C THR A 512 6.61 -50.81 -7.41
N ARG A 513 5.84 -50.25 -8.34
CA ARG A 513 6.35 -49.30 -9.32
C ARG A 513 6.26 -47.91 -8.72
N THR A 514 7.40 -47.29 -8.44
CA THR A 514 7.50 -45.84 -8.27
C THR A 514 7.22 -45.17 -9.61
N ARG A 515 5.94 -45.09 -9.96
CA ARG A 515 5.49 -44.45 -11.18
C ARG A 515 5.47 -42.95 -10.91
N THR A 516 6.63 -42.30 -11.01
CA THR A 516 6.73 -40.84 -11.17
C THR A 516 6.27 -40.45 -12.58
N ARG A 517 5.02 -40.81 -12.92
CA ARG A 517 4.30 -40.22 -14.05
C ARG A 517 3.69 -38.90 -13.59
N ALA A 518 4.51 -38.07 -12.93
CA ALA A 518 4.29 -36.65 -13.02
C ALA A 518 4.54 -36.33 -14.49
N THR A 519 3.46 -36.24 -15.27
CA THR A 519 3.48 -35.30 -16.39
C THR A 519 3.84 -33.98 -15.74
N ALA A 520 5.12 -33.63 -15.77
CA ALA A 520 5.67 -32.48 -15.11
C ALA A 520 5.13 -31.26 -15.86
N GLU A 521 3.88 -30.92 -15.55
CA GLU A 521 3.20 -29.79 -16.14
C GLU A 521 3.99 -28.54 -15.75
N TRP A 522 4.26 -27.72 -16.75
CA TRP A 522 4.99 -26.49 -16.55
C TRP A 522 4.20 -25.57 -15.64
N LEU A 523 4.85 -25.08 -14.59
CA LEU A 523 4.27 -24.12 -13.66
C LEU A 523 4.29 -22.71 -14.27
N GLY A 524 3.28 -21.88 -14.01
CA GLY A 524 3.30 -20.48 -14.43
C GLY A 524 3.59 -20.32 -15.93
N LEU A 525 2.83 -21.02 -16.78
CA LEU A 525 2.99 -21.07 -18.23
C LEU A 525 3.08 -19.67 -18.87
N ARG A 526 2.46 -18.67 -18.26
CA ARG A 526 2.39 -17.30 -18.77
C ARG A 526 3.31 -16.29 -18.09
N VAL A 527 4.07 -16.70 -17.08
CA VAL A 527 4.99 -15.79 -16.38
C VAL A 527 6.06 -15.33 -17.35
N ARG A 528 6.10 -14.02 -17.61
CA ARG A 528 7.06 -13.33 -18.49
C ARG A 528 7.98 -12.39 -17.70
N THR A 529 7.47 -11.85 -16.61
CA THR A 529 8.19 -10.92 -15.74
C THR A 529 8.43 -11.57 -14.38
N LEU A 530 9.70 -11.59 -13.96
CA LEU A 530 10.10 -12.06 -12.64
C LEU A 530 10.85 -10.94 -11.92
N VAL A 531 10.32 -10.51 -10.77
CA VAL A 531 10.94 -9.49 -9.93
C VAL A 531 11.37 -10.14 -8.62
N LEU A 532 12.65 -10.05 -8.29
CA LEU A 532 13.26 -10.62 -7.09
C LEU A 532 14.01 -9.52 -6.35
N VAL A 533 13.62 -9.25 -5.11
CA VAL A 533 14.19 -8.19 -4.30
C VAL A 533 14.61 -8.79 -2.96
N GLY A 534 15.87 -8.76 -2.57
CA GLY A 534 16.31 -9.18 -1.23
C GLY A 534 16.16 -10.68 -0.91
N CYS A 535 15.81 -11.54 -1.88
CA CYS A 535 15.67 -12.98 -1.67
C CYS A 535 17.04 -13.66 -1.50
N ALA A 536 17.44 -13.90 -0.25
CA ALA A 536 18.76 -14.45 0.10
C ALA A 536 19.01 -15.88 -0.42
N ASP A 537 17.97 -16.67 -0.64
CA ASP A 537 18.06 -18.07 -1.09
C ASP A 537 18.06 -18.21 -2.63
N VAL A 538 17.85 -17.12 -3.37
CA VAL A 538 17.93 -17.11 -4.84
C VAL A 538 19.39 -17.09 -5.27
N ARG A 539 19.86 -18.17 -5.87
CA ARG A 539 21.22 -18.29 -6.42
C ARG A 539 21.23 -18.00 -7.91
N ILE A 540 22.38 -17.57 -8.43
CA ILE A 540 22.56 -17.36 -9.87
C ILE A 540 22.22 -18.60 -10.72
N ASP A 541 22.47 -19.79 -10.18
CA ASP A 541 22.14 -21.05 -10.85
C ASP A 541 20.65 -21.32 -10.98
N CYS A 542 19.83 -20.85 -10.04
CA CYS A 542 18.38 -20.94 -10.10
C CYS A 542 17.87 -20.17 -11.33
N LEU A 543 18.33 -18.92 -11.48
CA LEU A 543 17.99 -18.05 -12.61
C LEU A 543 18.52 -18.59 -13.94
N ARG A 544 19.76 -19.07 -13.96
CA ARG A 544 20.36 -19.69 -15.17
C ARG A 544 19.54 -20.85 -15.67
N LYS A 545 19.15 -21.77 -14.77
CA LYS A 545 18.30 -22.92 -15.11
C LYS A 545 16.92 -22.47 -15.61
N LEU A 546 16.26 -21.56 -14.91
CA LEU A 546 14.97 -21.02 -15.34
C LEU A 546 15.03 -20.44 -16.76
N ILE A 547 15.97 -19.52 -17.01
CA ILE A 547 16.12 -18.84 -18.30
C ILE A 547 16.43 -19.83 -19.42
N ALA A 548 17.43 -20.70 -19.21
CA ALA A 548 17.84 -21.68 -20.22
C ALA A 548 16.71 -22.64 -20.56
N THR A 549 16.02 -23.17 -19.54
CA THR A 549 14.96 -24.15 -19.75
C THR A 549 13.72 -23.53 -20.40
N ARG A 550 13.32 -22.31 -20.00
CA ARG A 550 12.22 -21.57 -20.64
C ARG A 550 12.54 -21.16 -22.08
N ALA A 551 13.77 -20.73 -22.35
CA ALA A 551 14.22 -20.41 -23.70
C ALA A 551 14.19 -21.65 -24.61
N ALA A 552 14.67 -22.80 -24.13
CA ALA A 552 14.63 -24.06 -24.85
C ALA A 552 13.20 -24.55 -25.10
N ALA A 553 12.33 -24.48 -24.09
CA ALA A 553 10.92 -24.84 -24.23
C ALA A 553 10.17 -23.95 -25.24
N ALA A 554 10.46 -22.65 -25.27
CA ALA A 554 9.92 -21.72 -26.26
C ALA A 554 10.38 -22.04 -27.71
N MET A 555 11.49 -22.76 -27.87
CA MET A 555 11.97 -23.28 -29.16
C MET A 555 11.45 -24.69 -29.48
N GLY A 556 10.55 -25.26 -28.66
CA GLY A 556 10.00 -26.61 -28.86
C GLY A 556 10.90 -27.75 -28.35
N VAL A 557 11.88 -27.45 -27.49
CA VAL A 557 12.71 -28.48 -26.83
C VAL A 557 12.13 -28.82 -25.46
N HIS A 558 11.49 -29.97 -25.34
CA HIS A 558 10.81 -30.40 -24.12
C HIS A 558 11.68 -31.25 -23.17
N ASP A 559 12.71 -31.94 -23.70
CA ASP A 559 13.61 -32.81 -22.92
C ASP A 559 14.94 -32.14 -22.59
N VAL A 560 14.92 -31.01 -21.89
CA VAL A 560 16.16 -30.37 -21.43
C VAL A 560 16.67 -31.08 -20.19
N THR A 561 17.46 -32.14 -20.38
CA THR A 561 18.21 -32.75 -19.28
C THR A 561 19.36 -31.83 -18.89
N PRO A 562 19.43 -31.37 -17.63
CA PRO A 562 20.51 -30.49 -17.18
C PRO A 562 21.87 -31.21 -17.34
N GLY A 563 22.78 -30.63 -18.11
CA GLY A 563 24.14 -31.14 -18.32
C GLY A 563 24.46 -31.66 -19.74
N ARG A 564 23.47 -31.78 -20.64
CA ARG A 564 23.74 -32.09 -22.06
C ARG A 564 23.92 -30.81 -22.90
N SER A 565 24.98 -30.77 -23.71
CA SER A 565 25.24 -29.68 -24.66
C SER A 565 24.08 -29.48 -25.63
N TRP A 566 23.68 -28.22 -25.85
CA TRP A 566 22.56 -27.83 -26.72
C TRP A 566 22.73 -28.29 -28.16
N SER A 567 23.97 -28.45 -28.61
CA SER A 567 24.31 -28.84 -29.99
C SER A 567 23.86 -30.24 -30.41
N LYS A 568 23.33 -31.07 -29.50
CA LYS A 568 22.93 -32.46 -29.79
C LYS A 568 21.41 -32.72 -29.80
N PHE A 569 20.56 -31.70 -29.60
CA PHE A 569 19.11 -31.91 -29.59
C PHE A 569 18.55 -31.99 -31.02
N ARG A 570 17.87 -33.10 -31.35
CA ARG A 570 17.04 -33.21 -32.56
C ARG A 570 15.64 -32.70 -32.23
N LEU A 571 15.18 -31.69 -32.97
CA LEU A 571 13.79 -31.24 -32.97
C LEU A 571 12.90 -32.39 -33.47
N LYS A 572 12.14 -33.02 -32.57
CA LYS A 572 10.97 -33.81 -32.96
C LYS A 572 9.78 -32.87 -32.91
N GLU A 573 9.27 -32.47 -34.07
CA GLU A 573 8.03 -31.69 -34.16
C GLU A 573 6.81 -32.58 -33.86
N ASP A 574 6.50 -32.77 -32.57
CA ASP A 574 5.19 -33.31 -32.20
C ASP A 574 4.13 -32.20 -32.29
N LYS A 575 3.34 -32.23 -33.38
CA LYS A 575 2.28 -31.24 -33.64
C LYS A 575 1.18 -31.21 -32.56
N ALA A 576 1.13 -32.20 -31.67
CA ALA A 576 0.08 -32.34 -30.65
C ALA A 576 0.30 -31.53 -29.35
N VAL A 577 1.49 -30.95 -29.10
CA VAL A 577 1.83 -30.37 -27.77
C VAL A 577 1.74 -28.83 -27.71
N ARG A 578 1.20 -28.16 -28.74
CA ARG A 578 1.25 -26.69 -28.86
C ARG A 578 0.51 -25.89 -27.77
N GLY A 579 -0.32 -26.52 -26.94
CA GLY A 579 -1.08 -25.83 -25.89
C GLY A 579 -0.32 -25.60 -24.57
N TRP A 580 0.82 -26.27 -24.35
CA TRP A 580 1.42 -26.42 -23.01
C TRP A 580 2.88 -25.95 -22.93
N THR A 581 3.35 -25.21 -23.93
CA THR A 581 4.71 -24.64 -23.93
C THR A 581 4.74 -23.40 -23.03
N PRO A 582 5.61 -23.35 -22.01
CA PRO A 582 5.76 -22.15 -21.19
C PRO A 582 6.28 -20.96 -22.02
N CYS A 583 5.83 -19.76 -21.68
CA CYS A 583 6.36 -18.53 -22.23
C CYS A 583 7.83 -18.36 -21.84
N ARG A 584 8.60 -17.75 -22.74
CA ARG A 584 9.95 -17.25 -22.43
C ARG A 584 9.84 -16.17 -21.36
N ILE A 585 10.78 -16.16 -20.41
CA ILE A 585 10.94 -15.03 -19.50
C ILE A 585 11.49 -13.85 -20.30
N GLU A 586 10.74 -12.76 -20.34
CA GLU A 586 11.05 -11.55 -21.10
C GLU A 586 11.82 -10.54 -20.24
N THR A 587 11.45 -10.41 -18.96
CA THR A 587 12.06 -9.44 -18.04
C THR A 587 12.41 -10.10 -16.71
N VAL A 588 13.63 -9.83 -16.23
CA VAL A 588 14.10 -10.25 -14.90
C VAL A 588 14.66 -9.02 -14.19
N CYS A 589 14.07 -8.67 -13.05
CA CYS A 589 14.60 -7.65 -12.15
C CYS A 589 15.16 -8.35 -10.91
N VAL A 590 16.45 -8.17 -10.63
CA VAL A 590 17.09 -8.72 -9.42
C VAL A 590 17.75 -7.60 -8.65
N GLU A 591 17.34 -7.42 -7.41
CA GLU A 591 17.86 -6.37 -6.54
C GLU A 591 18.18 -6.92 -5.17
N ARG A 592 19.32 -6.56 -4.59
CA ARG A 592 19.67 -6.92 -3.20
C ARG A 592 19.68 -8.44 -2.88
N CYS A 593 19.61 -9.32 -3.89
CA CYS A 593 19.75 -10.77 -3.69
C CYS A 593 21.24 -11.13 -3.52
N VAL A 594 21.66 -11.36 -2.27
CA VAL A 594 23.09 -11.52 -1.89
C VAL A 594 23.84 -12.58 -2.71
N MET A 595 23.16 -13.64 -3.14
CA MET A 595 23.74 -14.75 -3.91
C MET A 595 23.70 -14.53 -5.45
N VAL A 596 23.31 -13.34 -5.90
CA VAL A 596 23.29 -12.93 -7.32
C VAL A 596 24.19 -11.70 -7.49
N THR A 597 25.45 -11.94 -7.82
CA THR A 597 26.43 -10.87 -8.06
C THR A 597 26.22 -10.21 -9.41
N GLU A 598 26.71 -8.98 -9.58
CA GLU A 598 26.70 -8.28 -10.88
C GLU A 598 27.39 -9.08 -11.98
N GLY A 599 28.52 -9.73 -11.67
CA GLY A 599 29.20 -10.66 -12.57
C GLY A 599 28.31 -11.84 -12.98
N GLY A 600 27.51 -12.36 -12.04
CA GLY A 600 26.50 -13.37 -12.32
C GLY A 600 25.41 -12.85 -13.27
N VAL A 601 24.88 -11.64 -13.06
CA VAL A 601 23.89 -11.03 -13.95
C VAL A 601 24.47 -10.86 -15.37
N ASN A 602 25.71 -10.43 -15.50
CA ASN A 602 26.39 -10.32 -16.79
C ASN A 602 26.56 -11.68 -17.48
N MET A 603 26.80 -12.75 -16.72
CA MET A 603 26.77 -14.12 -17.24
C MET A 603 25.37 -14.52 -17.71
N LEU A 604 24.30 -14.15 -17.00
CA LEU A 604 22.93 -14.46 -17.46
C LEU A 604 22.56 -13.72 -18.75
N ARG A 605 23.02 -12.47 -18.91
CA ARG A 605 22.84 -11.68 -20.14
C ARG A 605 23.47 -12.31 -21.38
N SER A 606 24.51 -13.15 -21.23
CA SER A 606 25.16 -13.82 -22.35
C SER A 606 24.48 -15.13 -22.77
N LEU A 607 23.47 -15.60 -22.05
CA LEU A 607 22.73 -16.80 -22.41
C LEU A 607 21.92 -16.59 -23.69
N ALA A 608 21.85 -17.64 -24.51
CA ALA A 608 20.94 -17.64 -25.67
C ALA A 608 19.50 -17.53 -25.18
N GLY A 609 18.79 -16.51 -25.65
CA GLY A 609 17.42 -16.23 -25.18
C GLY A 609 17.34 -15.52 -23.82
N ALA A 610 18.42 -14.87 -23.37
CA ALA A 610 18.41 -14.08 -22.13
C ALA A 610 17.27 -13.04 -22.09
N PRO A 611 16.64 -12.82 -20.93
CA PRO A 611 15.66 -11.76 -20.71
C PRO A 611 16.31 -10.37 -20.68
N GLU A 612 15.50 -9.32 -20.77
CA GLU A 612 15.89 -7.97 -20.41
C GLU A 612 16.12 -7.90 -18.89
N PHE A 613 17.32 -7.51 -18.47
CA PHE A 613 17.66 -7.30 -17.07
C PHE A 613 17.54 -5.81 -16.72
N ARG A 614 16.51 -5.45 -15.96
CA ARG A 614 16.30 -4.08 -15.47
C ARG A 614 16.83 -3.91 -14.06
N ALA A 615 17.48 -2.78 -13.79
CA ALA A 615 17.58 -2.26 -12.44
C ALA A 615 16.25 -1.56 -12.12
N ARG A 616 15.71 -1.69 -10.91
CA ARG A 616 14.52 -0.94 -10.52
C ARG A 616 14.96 0.52 -10.36
N ASP A 617 14.32 1.41 -11.10
CA ASP A 617 14.45 2.82 -10.80
C ASP A 617 13.87 3.05 -9.40
N GLY A 618 14.71 3.40 -8.43
CA GLY A 618 14.33 3.58 -7.01
C GLY A 618 13.26 4.65 -6.74
N ARG A 619 12.60 5.18 -7.77
CA ARG A 619 11.51 6.15 -7.70
C ARG A 619 10.12 5.51 -7.65
N GLU A 620 9.96 4.26 -8.10
CA GLU A 620 8.64 3.61 -8.16
C GLU A 620 8.18 2.99 -6.83
N GLN A 621 9.02 2.98 -5.79
CA GLN A 621 8.68 2.36 -4.49
C GLN A 621 7.67 3.14 -3.63
N TYR A 622 7.29 4.36 -4.02
CA TYR A 622 6.45 5.26 -3.20
C TYR A 622 5.11 5.64 -3.84
N ALA A 623 4.68 4.91 -4.89
CA ALA A 623 3.36 5.04 -5.51
C ALA A 623 2.56 3.75 -5.27
#